data_AF-A9ILY9-F1
#
_entry.id   AF-A9ILY9-F1
#
_cell.length_a   1.000
_cell.length_b   1.000
_cell.length_c   1.000
_cell.angle_alpha   90.00
_cell.angle_beta   90.00
_cell.angle_gamma   90.00
#
_symmetry.space_group_name_H-M   'P 1'
#
loop_
_entity.id
_entity.type
_entity.pdbx_description
1 polymer ?
#
loop_
_entity_poly.entity_id
_entity_poly.type
_entity_poly.pdbx_seq_one_letter_code
_entity_poly.pdbx_strand_id
1 'polypeptide(L)'
;MVDKLNSKASSFKRVSVNILSAENIIKNRMTEGDGVVCRNVSVGYSIVSEEESAAAFIRVMAQLKAQVGVEAYTSWFGRVKLAEYSHTLVKLSVPTAFLRSWINNHYGSLLTHLWKQENSAILRVEVIVRGMERVSRDVVCKTSAPSIVLEEQATSSFVESCAEHSVKSSQAGVFGSPLDSRYTFESFVEGASNRVALAAARSIAEGHKSALRFNPLFIHASVGLGKTHLLQAIAASALKRLTSARVIYLTAEYFMWRFATAIRDNDALSFKEQLRDIDLLIIDDMQFLQGKSIQHEFCHLLNMLLDSAKQVVVAADRPPAELESLDLRVRSRLQGGVSLEIEAPDYEMRLQMLRQRLKVAQQDDGMISISDDVLEYIAKTVLGSGRDIEGAFNQLLFRQSFESNLSLERIDELLGHLTRPGEPKRIRIEEIQRTVARHYNVSKQDLLSNRRTRTVVKPRQVAMYLAKVLTPRSLPEIGRRFGGRDHTTVLHAVRKIEDLVCGDQTLAKELELLKRLIGEQAV
;
A
#
# COMPACT_ATOMS: atom_id res chain seq x y z
N MET A 1 -9.63 33.84 36.94
CA MET A 1 -9.24 33.12 35.70
C MET A 1 -7.74 32.77 35.64
N VAL A 2 -6.96 33.09 36.69
CA VAL A 2 -5.53 32.73 36.80
C VAL A 2 -5.30 31.44 37.61
N ASP A 3 -6.23 31.05 38.50
CA ASP A 3 -6.08 29.83 39.33
C ASP A 3 -6.37 28.49 38.61
N LYS A 4 -7.05 28.50 37.46
CA LYS A 4 -7.25 27.29 36.63
C LYS A 4 -6.04 26.92 35.77
N LEU A 5 -5.03 27.80 35.69
CA LEU A 5 -3.77 27.52 34.98
C LEU A 5 -2.72 26.89 35.91
N ASN A 6 -2.69 27.24 37.21
CA ASN A 6 -1.71 26.68 38.15
C ASN A 6 -2.01 25.25 38.65
N SER A 7 -3.28 24.81 38.61
CA SER A 7 -3.66 23.42 38.96
C SER A 7 -3.24 22.38 37.91
N LYS A 8 -3.07 22.77 36.64
CA LYS A 8 -2.61 21.84 35.58
C LYS A 8 -1.08 21.69 35.53
N ALA A 9 -0.33 22.67 36.03
CA ALA A 9 1.14 22.62 36.04
C ALA A 9 1.71 21.66 37.11
N SER A 10 1.01 21.43 38.21
CA SER A 10 1.43 20.52 39.30
C SER A 10 1.15 19.04 39.01
N SER A 11 0.20 18.72 38.11
CA SER A 11 -0.09 17.34 37.70
C SER A 11 0.95 16.79 36.70
N PHE A 12 1.54 17.64 35.86
CA PHE A 12 2.58 17.23 34.91
C PHE A 12 3.94 16.94 35.57
N LYS A 13 4.28 17.58 36.71
CA LYS A 13 5.53 17.32 37.44
C LYS A 13 5.55 15.99 38.22
N ARG A 14 4.40 15.38 38.55
CA ARG A 14 4.36 14.07 39.24
C ARG A 14 4.53 12.86 38.31
N VAL A 15 4.29 13.03 37.01
CA VAL A 15 4.43 11.92 36.03
C VAL A 15 5.89 11.72 35.62
N SER A 16 6.72 12.77 35.67
CA SER A 16 8.14 12.70 35.27
C SER A 16 9.08 12.09 36.32
N VAL A 17 8.66 11.92 37.58
CA VAL A 17 9.54 11.39 38.65
C VAL A 17 9.43 9.86 38.81
N ASN A 18 8.35 9.23 38.33
CA ASN A 18 8.15 7.78 38.46
C ASN A 18 8.75 6.93 37.32
N ILE A 19 9.28 7.56 36.26
CA ILE A 19 9.92 6.83 35.14
C ILE A 19 11.41 6.59 35.43
N LEU A 20 12.04 7.44 36.24
CA LEU A 20 13.46 7.35 36.59
C LEU A 20 13.79 6.32 37.70
N SER A 21 12.79 5.72 38.36
CA SER A 21 13.00 4.69 39.39
C SER A 21 12.90 3.25 38.87
N ALA A 22 12.41 3.04 37.64
CA ALA A 22 12.26 1.71 37.05
C ALA A 22 13.49 1.23 36.27
N GLU A 23 14.34 2.14 35.77
CA GLU A 23 15.56 1.78 35.01
C GLU A 23 16.70 1.25 35.89
N ASN A 24 16.70 1.54 37.19
CA ASN A 24 17.76 1.12 38.12
C ASN A 24 17.59 -0.32 38.68
N ILE A 25 16.51 -1.03 38.34
CA ILE A 25 16.26 -2.39 38.84
C ILE A 25 16.73 -3.48 37.86
N ILE A 26 16.99 -3.15 36.59
CA ILE A 26 17.37 -4.14 35.57
C ILE A 26 18.90 -4.27 35.39
N LYS A 27 19.70 -3.31 35.87
CA LYS A 27 21.17 -3.32 35.68
C LYS A 27 21.98 -4.22 36.65
N ASN A 28 21.35 -4.92 37.59
CA ASN A 28 22.07 -5.65 38.66
C ASN A 28 21.97 -7.20 38.64
N ARG A 29 21.61 -7.80 37.50
CA ARG A 29 21.66 -9.27 37.35
C ARG A 29 22.14 -9.65 35.96
N MET A 30 23.45 -9.75 35.78
CA MET A 30 24.14 -10.70 34.88
C MET A 30 25.65 -10.40 34.88
N THR A 31 26.31 -10.79 35.96
CA THR A 31 27.75 -11.07 36.01
C THR A 31 27.90 -12.44 36.65
N GLU A 32 28.34 -13.44 35.89
CA GLU A 32 29.14 -14.62 36.31
C GLU A 32 29.13 -15.70 35.22
N GLY A 33 30.32 -16.24 34.89
CA GLY A 33 30.45 -17.62 34.38
C GLY A 33 31.14 -17.86 33.03
N ASP A 34 32.48 -17.88 33.07
CA ASP A 34 33.43 -18.81 32.42
C ASP A 34 33.65 -18.88 30.90
N GLY A 35 34.93 -18.85 30.54
CA GLY A 35 35.44 -18.67 29.18
C GLY A 35 35.68 -19.95 28.39
N VAL A 36 35.93 -19.77 27.09
CA VAL A 36 36.93 -20.53 26.31
C VAL A 36 37.50 -19.57 25.26
N VAL A 37 38.83 -19.46 25.24
CA VAL A 37 39.61 -18.65 24.30
C VAL A 37 39.73 -19.39 22.97
N CYS A 38 39.30 -18.77 21.88
CA CYS A 38 39.77 -19.07 20.54
C CYS A 38 40.08 -17.73 19.83
N ARG A 39 41.36 -17.39 19.79
CA ARG A 39 41.89 -16.24 19.05
C ARG A 39 41.80 -16.53 17.56
N ASN A 40 40.95 -15.80 16.85
CA ASN A 40 41.11 -15.56 15.42
C ASN A 40 40.85 -14.08 15.13
N VAL A 41 41.78 -13.50 14.38
CA VAL A 41 42.02 -12.07 14.19
C VAL A 41 40.80 -11.37 13.59
N SER A 42 40.23 -10.43 14.34
CA SER A 42 39.10 -9.60 13.97
C SER A 42 39.57 -8.30 13.31
N VAL A 43 39.21 -8.08 12.04
CA VAL A 43 39.14 -6.74 11.44
C VAL A 43 37.84 -6.12 11.95
N GLY A 44 37.96 -5.17 12.88
CA GLY A 44 36.83 -4.60 13.62
C GLY A 44 35.99 -3.63 12.80
N TYR A 45 34.68 -3.84 12.80
CA TYR A 45 33.69 -2.78 12.60
C TYR A 45 33.10 -2.45 13.98
N SER A 46 33.31 -1.22 14.44
CA SER A 46 32.75 -0.72 15.69
C SER A 46 31.23 -0.55 15.56
N ILE A 47 30.47 -1.29 16.36
CA ILE A 47 29.02 -1.14 16.48
C ILE A 47 28.75 0.07 17.37
N VAL A 48 28.15 1.13 16.81
CA VAL A 48 27.64 2.28 17.59
C VAL A 48 26.45 1.80 18.43
N SER A 49 26.36 2.24 19.69
CA SER A 49 25.26 1.89 20.60
C SER A 49 23.89 2.28 20.03
N GLU A 50 22.91 1.37 20.08
CA GLU A 50 21.53 1.63 19.60
C GLU A 50 20.90 2.86 20.26
N GLU A 51 21.23 3.14 21.53
CA GLU A 51 20.72 4.29 22.28
C GLU A 51 21.23 5.63 21.73
N GLU A 52 22.49 5.69 21.26
CA GLU A 52 23.09 6.90 20.69
C GLU A 52 22.48 7.24 19.32
N SER A 53 22.21 6.20 18.51
CA SER A 53 21.60 6.36 17.19
C SER A 53 20.15 6.90 17.24
N ALA A 54 19.38 6.43 18.22
CA ALA A 54 18.00 6.88 18.44
C ALA A 54 17.97 8.34 18.94
N ALA A 55 18.88 8.71 19.85
CA ALA A 55 18.97 10.08 20.36
C ALA A 55 19.39 11.08 19.28
N ALA A 56 20.36 10.73 18.44
CA ALA A 56 20.80 11.56 17.31
C ALA A 56 19.66 11.78 16.29
N PHE A 57 18.93 10.72 15.95
CA PHE A 57 17.78 10.80 15.04
C PHE A 57 16.69 11.76 15.57
N ILE A 58 16.36 11.69 16.86
CA ILE A 58 15.34 12.57 17.45
C ILE A 58 15.77 14.05 17.38
N ARG A 59 17.04 14.35 17.62
CA ARG A 59 17.57 15.73 17.56
C ARG A 59 17.56 16.28 16.14
N VAL A 60 18.06 15.52 15.16
CA VAL A 60 18.06 15.93 13.74
C VAL A 60 16.63 16.17 13.25
N MET A 61 15.70 15.28 13.58
CA MET A 61 14.31 15.41 13.15
C MET A 61 13.60 16.60 13.83
N ALA A 62 13.98 16.96 15.06
CA ALA A 62 13.49 18.16 15.72
C ALA A 62 14.02 19.45 15.05
N GLN A 63 15.31 19.50 14.70
CA GLN A 63 15.90 20.62 13.96
C GLN A 63 15.32 20.76 12.54
N LEU A 64 15.12 19.64 11.85
CA LEU A 64 14.46 19.59 10.55
C LEU A 64 13.03 20.14 10.63
N LYS A 65 12.27 19.77 11.67
CA LYS A 65 10.93 20.29 11.92
C LYS A 65 10.91 21.81 12.16
N ALA A 66 11.94 22.35 12.83
CA ALA A 66 12.07 23.77 13.08
C ALA A 66 12.38 24.57 11.80
N GLN A 67 13.21 24.02 10.90
CA GLN A 67 13.62 24.70 9.66
C GLN A 67 12.60 24.59 8.53
N VAL A 68 11.98 23.42 8.36
CA VAL A 68 11.04 23.13 7.26
C VAL A 68 9.60 23.50 7.64
N GLY A 69 9.33 23.73 8.92
CA GLY A 69 8.00 24.03 9.44
C GLY A 69 7.15 22.79 9.73
N VAL A 70 6.17 22.96 10.63
CA VAL A 70 5.36 21.85 11.18
C VAL A 70 4.53 21.15 10.10
N GLU A 71 4.03 21.89 9.11
CA GLU A 71 3.14 21.36 8.07
C GLU A 71 3.89 20.49 7.06
N ALA A 72 5.03 20.98 6.55
CA ALA A 72 5.87 20.23 5.64
C ALA A 72 6.56 19.04 6.33
N TYR A 73 6.93 19.18 7.60
CA TYR A 73 7.42 18.05 8.40
C TYR A 73 6.38 16.92 8.51
N THR A 74 5.14 17.26 8.86
CA THR A 74 4.07 16.25 9.05
C THR A 74 3.74 15.52 7.75
N SER A 75 3.79 16.23 6.62
CA SER A 75 3.44 15.69 5.29
C SER A 75 4.53 14.77 4.72
N TRP A 76 5.81 15.15 4.85
CA TRP A 76 6.91 14.47 4.16
C TRP A 76 7.77 13.60 5.08
N PHE A 77 7.95 14.02 6.33
CA PHE A 77 8.89 13.42 7.27
C PHE A 77 8.22 12.61 8.39
N GLY A 78 6.90 12.76 8.57
CA GLY A 78 6.14 12.10 9.64
C GLY A 78 6.17 10.55 9.61
N ARG A 79 6.58 9.94 8.49
CA ARG A 79 6.68 8.48 8.31
C ARG A 79 8.11 7.97 8.10
N VAL A 80 9.10 8.85 8.21
CA VAL A 80 10.53 8.51 8.11
C VAL A 80 10.96 7.76 9.38
N LYS A 81 11.68 6.65 9.23
CA LYS A 81 12.36 5.99 10.37
C LYS A 81 13.84 5.78 10.06
N LEU A 82 14.69 5.86 11.07
CA LEU A 82 16.08 5.44 10.96
C LEU A 82 16.14 3.94 10.63
N ALA A 83 16.90 3.58 9.58
CA ALA A 83 17.11 2.20 9.17
C ALA A 83 18.51 1.72 9.54
N GLU A 84 19.53 2.55 9.30
CA GLU A 84 20.92 2.25 9.62
C GLU A 84 21.64 3.54 10.01
N TYR A 85 22.49 3.46 11.02
CA TYR A 85 23.32 4.57 11.48
C TYR A 85 24.76 4.08 11.65
N SER A 86 25.63 4.52 10.74
CA SER A 86 27.06 4.22 10.76
C SER A 86 27.85 5.52 10.90
N HIS A 87 29.14 5.41 11.23
CA HIS A 87 30.02 6.57 11.38
C HIS A 87 30.10 7.46 10.13
N THR A 88 29.88 6.90 8.93
CA THR A 88 30.02 7.61 7.64
C THR A 88 28.72 7.75 6.85
N LEU A 89 27.69 6.95 7.17
CA LEU A 89 26.47 6.81 6.37
C LEU A 89 25.24 6.70 7.28
N VAL A 90 24.18 7.44 6.94
CA VAL A 90 22.87 7.30 7.58
C VAL A 90 21.83 6.87 6.55
N LYS A 91 21.11 5.78 6.83
CA LYS A 91 19.99 5.33 6.00
C LYS A 91 18.65 5.63 6.66
N LEU A 92 17.80 6.34 5.93
CA LEU A 92 16.45 6.71 6.34
C LEU A 92 15.43 5.91 5.53
N SER A 93 14.51 5.22 6.20
CA SER A 93 13.45 4.46 5.53
C SER A 93 12.15 5.26 5.38
N VAL A 94 11.59 5.25 4.17
CA VAL A 94 10.29 5.84 3.80
C VAL A 94 9.37 4.80 3.19
N PRO A 95 8.04 4.94 3.31
CA PRO A 95 7.10 3.91 2.85
C PRO A 95 6.95 3.81 1.32
N THR A 96 7.36 4.81 0.54
CA THR A 96 7.17 4.81 -0.92
C THR A 96 8.42 5.28 -1.68
N ALA A 97 8.62 4.77 -2.91
CA ALA A 97 9.68 5.22 -3.81
C ALA A 97 9.57 6.70 -4.18
N PHE A 98 8.34 7.23 -4.17
CA PHE A 98 8.06 8.65 -4.33
C PHE A 98 8.66 9.48 -3.19
N LEU A 99 8.37 9.16 -1.92
CA LEU A 99 8.92 9.88 -0.78
C LEU A 99 10.45 9.83 -0.78
N ARG A 100 11.04 8.72 -1.26
CA ARG A 100 12.49 8.59 -1.42
C ARG A 100 13.02 9.61 -2.41
N SER A 101 12.46 9.64 -3.62
CA SER A 101 12.89 10.56 -4.68
C SER A 101 12.65 12.02 -4.28
N TRP A 102 11.49 12.31 -3.69
CA TRP A 102 11.10 13.64 -3.23
C TRP A 102 12.03 14.19 -2.15
N ILE A 103 12.28 13.42 -1.09
CA ILE A 103 13.16 13.84 0.00
C ILE A 103 14.60 13.99 -0.51
N ASN A 104 15.08 13.09 -1.37
CA ASN A 104 16.43 13.21 -1.94
C ASN A 104 16.59 14.48 -2.79
N ASN A 105 15.61 14.77 -3.66
CA ASN A 105 15.71 15.89 -4.60
C ASN A 105 15.50 17.27 -3.92
N HIS A 106 14.61 17.36 -2.93
CA HIS A 106 14.25 18.64 -2.31
C HIS A 106 14.96 18.91 -0.99
N TYR A 107 15.29 17.86 -0.24
CA TYR A 107 15.82 17.98 1.12
C TYR A 107 17.10 17.19 1.32
N GLY A 108 17.68 16.57 0.28
CA GLY A 108 18.90 15.77 0.41
C GLY A 108 20.10 16.58 0.89
N SER A 109 20.26 17.79 0.38
CA SER A 109 21.31 18.73 0.83
C SER A 109 21.09 19.19 2.27
N LEU A 110 19.85 19.53 2.63
CA LEU A 110 19.47 19.95 3.97
C LEU A 110 19.67 18.84 5.01
N LEU A 111 19.22 17.62 4.70
CA LEU A 111 19.42 16.46 5.55
C LEU A 111 20.91 16.17 5.75
N THR A 112 21.69 16.17 4.67
CA THR A 112 23.14 15.97 4.76
C THR A 112 23.81 17.04 5.63
N HIS A 113 23.35 18.28 5.55
CA HIS A 113 23.85 19.38 6.38
C HIS A 113 23.50 19.18 7.87
N LEU A 114 22.25 18.86 8.20
CA LEU A 114 21.80 18.65 9.58
C LEU A 114 22.49 17.44 10.23
N TRP A 115 22.67 16.35 9.47
CA TRP A 115 23.40 15.19 9.96
C TRP A 115 24.90 15.48 10.18
N LYS A 116 25.52 16.31 9.33
CA LYS A 116 26.91 16.77 9.53
C LYS A 116 27.09 17.66 10.75
N GLN A 117 26.07 18.43 11.14
CA GLN A 117 26.11 19.25 12.35
C GLN A 117 26.10 18.41 13.64
N GLU A 118 25.35 17.31 13.64
CA GLU A 118 25.29 16.40 14.81
C GLU A 118 26.48 15.46 14.88
N ASN A 119 27.03 15.02 13.74
CA ASN A 119 28.24 14.22 13.70
C ASN A 119 29.06 14.53 12.43
N SER A 120 30.22 15.14 12.63
CA SER A 120 31.11 15.60 11.56
C SER A 120 31.71 14.45 10.72
N ALA A 121 31.62 13.20 11.20
CA ALA A 121 32.05 12.01 10.46
C ALA A 121 31.03 11.55 9.39
N ILE A 122 29.79 12.04 9.42
CA ILE A 122 28.74 11.62 8.48
C ILE A 122 28.96 12.31 7.13
N LEU A 123 29.29 11.53 6.11
CA LEU A 123 29.60 12.04 4.77
C LEU A 123 28.36 12.06 3.87
N ARG A 124 27.41 11.13 4.07
CA ARG A 124 26.25 10.95 3.18
C ARG A 124 25.01 10.46 3.92
N VAL A 125 23.84 10.93 3.47
CA VAL A 125 22.52 10.47 3.92
C VAL A 125 21.81 9.83 2.74
N GLU A 126 21.31 8.62 2.92
CA GLU A 126 20.57 7.88 1.89
C GLU A 126 19.15 7.58 2.36
N VAL A 127 18.17 7.89 1.52
CA VAL A 127 16.77 7.53 1.76
C VAL A 127 16.47 6.24 1.01
N ILE A 128 15.85 5.26 1.67
CA ILE A 128 15.48 3.94 1.13
C ILE A 128 13.99 3.65 1.29
N VAL A 129 13.40 2.83 0.42
CA VAL A 129 11.99 2.44 0.52
C VAL A 129 11.85 1.26 1.47
N ARG A 130 10.94 1.36 2.45
CA ARG A 130 10.63 0.28 3.40
C ARG A 130 9.83 -0.80 2.67
N GLY A 131 10.49 -1.91 2.35
CA GLY A 131 9.86 -3.09 1.75
C GLY A 131 10.52 -3.54 0.44
N MET A 132 11.66 -4.19 0.57
CA MET A 132 12.07 -5.40 -0.15
C MET A 132 13.41 -5.81 0.45
N GLU A 133 13.36 -6.67 1.47
CA GLU A 133 14.53 -7.48 1.83
C GLU A 133 14.86 -8.36 0.62
N ARG A 134 15.79 -7.92 -0.22
CA ARG A 134 16.59 -8.85 -1.00
C ARG A 134 17.72 -9.31 -0.11
N VAL A 135 17.59 -10.54 0.38
CA VAL A 135 18.72 -11.34 0.84
C VAL A 135 19.64 -11.54 -0.37
N SER A 136 20.63 -10.67 -0.52
CA SER A 136 21.74 -10.89 -1.43
C SER A 136 22.70 -11.86 -0.73
N ARG A 137 22.63 -13.14 -1.06
CA ARG A 137 23.76 -14.06 -0.86
C ARG A 137 24.80 -13.71 -1.92
N ASP A 138 25.88 -13.09 -1.49
CA ASP A 138 27.06 -12.87 -2.32
C ASP A 138 27.67 -14.23 -2.71
N VAL A 139 27.59 -14.56 -3.99
CA VAL A 139 28.48 -15.53 -4.63
C VAL A 139 29.68 -14.76 -5.17
N VAL A 140 30.83 -15.10 -4.58
CA VAL A 140 32.18 -14.64 -4.89
C VAL A 140 32.53 -14.86 -6.36
N CYS A 141 33.05 -13.83 -7.04
CA CYS A 141 34.06 -14.04 -8.07
C CYS A 141 35.14 -12.94 -8.01
N LYS A 142 36.39 -13.39 -8.10
CA LYS A 142 37.61 -12.72 -7.66
C LYS A 142 38.23 -11.88 -8.79
N THR A 143 38.89 -10.78 -8.38
CA THR A 143 40.17 -10.21 -8.91
C THR A 143 40.38 -10.11 -10.43
N SER A 144 40.69 -8.93 -10.99
CA SER A 144 41.98 -8.26 -10.80
C SER A 144 42.01 -6.87 -11.46
N ALA A 145 42.60 -5.88 -10.75
CA ALA A 145 43.16 -4.64 -11.32
C ALA A 145 44.68 -4.83 -11.51
N PRO A 146 45.38 -4.02 -12.34
CA PRO A 146 45.86 -2.66 -11.96
C PRO A 146 45.81 -1.67 -13.17
N SER A 147 46.12 -0.36 -13.18
CA SER A 147 46.30 0.76 -12.23
C SER A 147 46.70 2.01 -13.08
N ILE A 148 46.17 3.20 -12.74
CA ILE A 148 46.75 4.58 -12.90
C ILE A 148 46.80 5.12 -14.36
N VAL A 149 46.28 6.31 -14.71
CA VAL A 149 46.79 7.67 -14.43
C VAL A 149 45.65 8.71 -14.44
N LEU A 150 45.77 9.72 -13.57
CA LEU A 150 44.96 10.92 -13.42
C LEU A 150 45.14 11.91 -14.59
N GLU A 151 44.05 12.49 -15.10
CA GLU A 151 44.05 13.90 -15.50
C GLU A 151 42.64 14.51 -15.53
N GLU A 152 42.59 15.76 -15.11
CA GLU A 152 41.42 16.52 -14.69
C GLU A 152 41.19 17.63 -15.73
N GLN A 153 40.13 17.54 -16.55
CA GLN A 153 39.54 18.69 -17.24
C GLN A 153 38.04 18.52 -17.44
N ALA A 154 37.31 19.59 -17.12
CA ALA A 154 35.87 19.70 -17.21
C ALA A 154 35.40 20.11 -18.62
N THR A 155 34.11 19.83 -18.85
CA THR A 155 33.16 20.44 -19.79
C THR A 155 32.90 19.80 -21.16
N SER A 156 31.65 19.33 -21.25
CA SER A 156 30.72 19.37 -22.40
C SER A 156 30.67 18.19 -23.38
N SER A 157 29.42 17.89 -23.74
CA SER A 157 28.91 17.01 -24.81
C SER A 157 28.98 15.50 -24.57
N PHE A 158 27.81 14.89 -24.34
CA PHE A 158 27.26 13.82 -25.19
C PHE A 158 25.78 13.62 -24.84
N VAL A 159 24.95 14.43 -25.50
CA VAL A 159 23.55 14.10 -25.82
C VAL A 159 23.58 13.90 -27.33
N GLU A 160 23.38 12.66 -27.80
CA GLU A 160 22.58 12.29 -28.99
C GLU A 160 22.89 10.88 -29.49
N SER A 161 21.86 10.04 -29.48
CA SER A 161 21.46 9.22 -30.62
C SER A 161 20.08 8.61 -30.34
N CYS A 162 19.03 9.37 -30.68
CA CYS A 162 17.82 8.84 -31.29
C CYS A 162 18.09 8.89 -32.82
N ALA A 163 17.50 8.14 -33.74
CA ALA A 163 16.15 7.61 -33.87
C ALA A 163 16.12 6.71 -35.14
N GLU A 164 15.04 5.96 -35.32
CA GLU A 164 14.24 5.88 -36.57
C GLU A 164 13.15 4.81 -36.34
N HIS A 165 11.87 5.16 -36.14
CA HIS A 165 10.99 5.63 -37.19
C HIS A 165 9.92 6.60 -36.67
N SER A 166 9.74 7.69 -37.41
CA SER A 166 8.83 8.79 -37.13
C SER A 166 7.44 8.57 -37.74
N VAL A 167 6.39 8.96 -37.01
CA VAL A 167 5.25 9.66 -37.60
C VAL A 167 5.14 11.01 -36.91
N LYS A 168 5.26 12.07 -37.71
CA LYS A 168 5.28 13.47 -37.29
C LYS A 168 3.86 13.93 -36.94
N SER A 169 3.69 14.46 -35.73
CA SER A 169 2.80 15.60 -35.48
C SER A 169 3.41 16.45 -34.38
N SER A 170 3.79 17.66 -34.76
CA SER A 170 4.25 18.75 -33.91
C SER A 170 3.26 19.07 -32.78
N GLN A 171 3.66 18.91 -31.51
CA GLN A 171 3.11 19.71 -30.41
C GLN A 171 4.17 20.00 -29.34
N ALA A 172 4.23 21.25 -28.93
CA ALA A 172 5.07 21.81 -27.89
C ALA A 172 4.83 21.12 -26.53
N GLY A 173 5.91 20.99 -25.74
CA GLY A 173 5.93 20.70 -24.29
C GLY A 173 4.77 19.85 -23.76
N VAL A 174 4.92 18.52 -23.82
CA VAL A 174 3.88 17.54 -23.44
C VAL A 174 3.43 17.77 -22.00
N PHE A 175 2.31 18.45 -21.83
CA PHE A 175 1.59 18.59 -20.57
C PHE A 175 0.66 17.37 -20.43
N GLY A 176 1.01 16.45 -19.54
CA GLY A 176 0.23 15.23 -19.28
C GLY A 176 1.10 14.08 -18.79
N SER A 177 0.47 13.05 -18.24
CA SER A 177 1.10 11.76 -17.97
C SER A 177 1.25 10.97 -19.28
N PRO A 178 2.37 10.24 -19.48
CA PRO A 178 2.57 9.45 -20.69
C PRO A 178 1.50 8.35 -20.79
N LEU A 179 1.01 8.12 -22.01
CA LEU A 179 0.09 7.04 -22.32
C LEU A 179 0.87 5.74 -22.59
N ASP A 180 0.40 4.64 -22.01
CA ASP A 180 0.92 3.30 -22.27
C ASP A 180 0.23 2.73 -23.53
N SER A 181 1.02 2.34 -24.53
CA SER A 181 0.52 1.80 -25.80
C SER A 181 -0.25 0.48 -25.65
N ARG A 182 -0.09 -0.21 -24.50
CA ARG A 182 -0.79 -1.47 -24.19
C ARG A 182 -2.24 -1.25 -23.76
N TYR A 183 -2.59 -0.06 -23.29
CA TYR A 183 -3.94 0.24 -22.79
C TYR A 183 -4.82 0.82 -23.90
N THR A 184 -5.46 -0.07 -24.66
CA THR A 184 -6.38 0.28 -25.74
C THR A 184 -7.74 -0.40 -25.54
N PHE A 185 -8.74 -0.02 -26.33
CA PHE A 185 -10.06 -0.65 -26.27
C PHE A 185 -10.03 -2.09 -26.78
N GLU A 186 -9.14 -2.40 -27.71
CA GLU A 186 -8.94 -3.75 -28.26
C GLU A 186 -8.31 -4.70 -27.24
N SER A 187 -7.47 -4.17 -26.34
CA SER A 187 -6.87 -4.94 -25.25
C SER A 187 -7.75 -5.08 -24.01
N PHE A 188 -8.93 -4.43 -24.00
CA PHE A 188 -9.85 -4.43 -22.86
C PHE A 188 -10.99 -5.44 -23.06
N VAL A 189 -11.05 -6.46 -22.21
CA VAL A 189 -12.09 -7.51 -22.27
C VAL A 189 -13.43 -6.96 -21.78
N GLU A 190 -14.44 -7.01 -22.64
CA GLU A 190 -15.82 -6.62 -22.35
C GLU A 190 -16.61 -7.79 -21.72
N GLY A 191 -17.44 -7.48 -20.73
CA GLY A 191 -18.42 -8.42 -20.18
C GLY A 191 -19.43 -7.70 -19.29
N ALA A 192 -20.27 -8.46 -18.58
CA ALA A 192 -21.42 -7.89 -17.86
C ALA A 192 -21.00 -6.82 -16.83
N SER A 193 -19.86 -7.02 -16.15
CA SER A 193 -19.36 -6.16 -15.08
C SER A 193 -18.83 -4.79 -15.52
N ASN A 194 -18.54 -4.61 -16.81
CA ASN A 194 -17.91 -3.40 -17.33
C ASN A 194 -18.54 -2.86 -18.62
N ARG A 195 -19.54 -3.55 -19.19
CA ARG A 195 -20.18 -3.21 -20.48
C ARG A 195 -20.68 -1.77 -20.54
N VAL A 196 -21.36 -1.30 -19.49
CA VAL A 196 -21.95 0.06 -19.48
C VAL A 196 -20.84 1.12 -19.43
N ALA A 197 -19.84 0.93 -18.58
CA ALA A 197 -18.68 1.82 -18.49
C ALA A 197 -17.89 1.86 -19.82
N LEU A 198 -17.69 0.70 -20.45
CA LEU A 198 -17.02 0.60 -21.74
C LEU A 198 -17.80 1.27 -22.88
N ALA A 199 -19.12 1.10 -22.93
CA ALA A 199 -19.96 1.77 -23.92
C ALA A 199 -19.94 3.29 -23.78
N ALA A 200 -19.97 3.80 -22.54
CA ALA A 200 -19.82 5.24 -22.27
C ALA A 200 -18.43 5.76 -22.66
N ALA A 201 -17.38 5.00 -22.33
CA ALA A 201 -16.00 5.32 -22.70
C ALA A 201 -15.80 5.38 -24.22
N ARG A 202 -16.30 4.39 -24.97
CA ARG A 202 -16.27 4.39 -26.44
C ARG A 202 -17.02 5.59 -27.02
N SER A 203 -18.22 5.88 -26.51
CA SER A 203 -19.03 7.01 -26.96
C SER A 203 -18.30 8.36 -26.82
N ILE A 204 -17.56 8.56 -25.73
CA ILE A 204 -16.72 9.74 -25.50
C ILE A 204 -15.52 9.77 -26.46
N ALA A 205 -14.81 8.65 -26.58
CA ALA A 205 -13.64 8.55 -27.44
C ALA A 205 -13.98 8.85 -28.91
N GLU A 206 -15.12 8.35 -29.39
CA GLU A 206 -15.65 8.53 -30.75
C GLU A 206 -16.22 9.94 -30.99
N GLY A 207 -16.44 10.74 -29.94
CA GLY A 207 -16.92 12.12 -30.07
C GLY A 207 -18.37 12.23 -30.51
N HIS A 208 -19.21 11.25 -30.15
CA HIS A 208 -20.64 11.28 -30.42
C HIS A 208 -21.27 12.55 -29.82
N LYS A 209 -22.20 13.22 -30.52
CA LYS A 209 -22.91 14.40 -29.97
C LYS A 209 -23.63 14.11 -28.65
N SER A 210 -23.97 12.84 -28.39
CA SER A 210 -24.53 12.39 -27.11
C SER A 210 -23.50 12.32 -25.98
N ALA A 211 -22.19 12.31 -26.27
CA ALA A 211 -21.13 12.32 -25.26
C ALA A 211 -21.18 13.57 -24.36
N LEU A 212 -21.61 14.70 -24.92
CA LEU A 212 -21.82 15.95 -24.17
C LEU A 212 -22.92 15.83 -23.10
N ARG A 213 -23.81 14.83 -23.20
CA ARG A 213 -24.83 14.55 -22.17
C ARG A 213 -24.23 13.88 -20.93
N PHE A 214 -23.02 13.33 -21.04
CA PHE A 214 -22.36 12.55 -20.01
C PHE A 214 -21.11 13.29 -19.50
N ASN A 215 -21.26 14.57 -19.16
CA ASN A 215 -20.16 15.42 -18.69
C ASN A 215 -20.42 15.94 -17.25
N PRO A 216 -19.57 15.62 -16.27
CA PRO A 216 -18.43 14.69 -16.34
C PRO A 216 -18.89 13.22 -16.43
N LEU A 217 -18.07 12.37 -17.05
CA LEU A 217 -18.15 10.92 -16.86
C LEU A 217 -17.29 10.55 -15.67
N PHE A 218 -17.89 9.95 -14.65
CA PHE A 218 -17.21 9.48 -13.47
C PHE A 218 -17.21 7.94 -13.45
N ILE A 219 -16.04 7.33 -13.41
CA ILE A 219 -15.85 5.88 -13.36
C ILE A 219 -15.28 5.52 -11.99
N HIS A 220 -15.99 4.69 -11.23
CA HIS A 220 -15.44 4.14 -9.98
C HIS A 220 -15.36 2.63 -10.03
N ALA A 221 -14.35 2.10 -9.36
CA ALA A 221 -14.13 0.67 -9.24
C ALA A 221 -13.16 0.42 -8.11
N SER A 222 -13.21 -0.76 -7.50
CA SER A 222 -12.14 -1.22 -6.62
C SER A 222 -10.78 -1.29 -7.35
N VAL A 223 -9.71 -1.52 -6.59
CA VAL A 223 -8.34 -1.59 -7.14
C VAL A 223 -8.23 -2.75 -8.15
N GLY A 224 -7.54 -2.50 -9.27
CA GLY A 224 -7.22 -3.54 -10.24
C GLY A 224 -8.34 -3.97 -11.19
N LEU A 225 -9.47 -3.24 -11.24
CA LEU A 225 -10.61 -3.53 -12.13
C LEU A 225 -10.54 -2.82 -13.51
N GLY A 226 -9.38 -2.27 -13.88
CA GLY A 226 -9.17 -1.72 -15.23
C GLY A 226 -9.53 -0.24 -15.42
N LYS A 227 -9.71 0.55 -14.35
CA LYS A 227 -9.95 2.01 -14.43
C LYS A 227 -8.92 2.74 -15.29
N THR A 228 -7.64 2.60 -14.93
CA THR A 228 -6.51 3.23 -15.65
C THR A 228 -6.43 2.76 -17.10
N HIS A 229 -6.67 1.47 -17.36
CA HIS A 229 -6.70 0.93 -18.71
C HIS A 229 -7.79 1.61 -19.53
N LEU A 230 -9.02 1.66 -19.01
CA LEU A 230 -10.15 2.26 -19.70
C LEU A 230 -9.93 3.75 -19.97
N LEU A 231 -9.40 4.50 -18.99
CA LEU A 231 -9.10 5.92 -19.14
C LEU A 231 -8.03 6.19 -20.21
N GLN A 232 -6.95 5.41 -20.21
CA GLN A 232 -5.91 5.54 -21.22
C GLN A 232 -6.38 5.09 -22.61
N ALA A 233 -7.27 4.09 -22.69
CA ALA A 233 -7.90 3.68 -23.94
C ALA A 233 -8.75 4.81 -24.55
N ILE A 234 -9.50 5.55 -23.71
CA ILE A 234 -10.24 6.75 -24.14
C ILE A 234 -9.25 7.78 -24.71
N ALA A 235 -8.17 8.08 -23.98
CA ALA A 235 -7.17 9.06 -24.39
C ALA A 235 -6.52 8.68 -25.74
N ALA A 236 -6.07 7.44 -25.86
CA ALA A 236 -5.40 6.92 -27.05
C ALA A 236 -6.33 6.92 -28.26
N SER A 237 -7.60 6.52 -28.09
CA SER A 237 -8.58 6.53 -29.17
C SER A 237 -8.98 7.96 -29.60
N ALA A 238 -9.14 8.87 -28.63
CA ALA A 238 -9.44 10.27 -28.92
C ALA A 238 -8.31 10.96 -29.70
N LEU A 239 -7.04 10.69 -29.34
CA LEU A 239 -5.86 11.20 -30.06
C LEU A 239 -5.77 10.67 -31.49
N LYS A 240 -6.13 9.39 -31.73
CA LYS A 240 -6.16 8.82 -33.08
C LYS A 240 -7.21 9.48 -33.98
N ARG A 241 -8.35 9.87 -33.41
CA ARG A 241 -9.49 10.45 -34.16
C ARG A 241 -9.30 11.92 -34.47
N LEU A 242 -8.84 12.70 -33.50
CA LEU A 242 -8.79 14.15 -33.59
C LEU A 242 -7.34 14.61 -33.81
N THR A 243 -6.97 14.82 -35.07
CA THR A 243 -5.61 15.18 -35.51
C THR A 243 -5.09 16.51 -34.92
N SER A 244 -5.95 17.29 -34.26
CA SER A 244 -5.62 18.56 -33.60
C SER A 244 -6.22 18.76 -32.20
N ALA A 245 -6.87 17.75 -31.60
CA ALA A 245 -7.50 17.95 -30.30
C ALA A 245 -6.51 17.96 -29.15
N ARG A 246 -6.81 18.81 -28.17
CA ARG A 246 -6.04 18.88 -26.92
C ARG A 246 -6.63 17.88 -25.93
N VAL A 247 -6.06 16.67 -25.94
CA VAL A 247 -6.38 15.58 -24.99
C VAL A 247 -5.32 15.58 -23.90
N ILE A 248 -5.75 15.69 -22.64
CA ILE A 248 -4.85 15.67 -21.49
C ILE A 248 -5.26 14.53 -20.56
N TYR A 249 -4.34 13.59 -20.36
CA TYR A 249 -4.41 12.56 -19.33
C TYR A 249 -3.46 12.90 -18.18
N LEU A 250 -3.93 12.80 -16.94
CA LEU A 250 -3.13 13.05 -15.75
C LEU A 250 -3.65 12.24 -14.55
N THR A 251 -2.74 11.83 -13.67
CA THR A 251 -3.14 11.38 -12.32
C THR A 251 -3.38 12.60 -11.43
N ALA A 252 -4.28 12.49 -10.45
CA ALA A 252 -4.50 13.55 -9.47
C ALA A 252 -3.20 13.93 -8.73
N GLU A 253 -2.35 12.95 -8.46
CA GLU A 253 -1.02 13.16 -7.85
C GLU A 253 -0.09 13.99 -8.76
N TYR A 254 0.01 13.64 -10.05
CA TYR A 254 0.84 14.40 -10.99
C TYR A 254 0.36 15.84 -11.14
N PHE A 255 -0.96 16.04 -11.16
CA PHE A 255 -1.56 17.36 -11.22
C PHE A 255 -1.21 18.22 -10.01
N MET A 256 -1.33 17.66 -8.81
CA MET A 256 -0.92 18.35 -7.58
C MET A 256 0.57 18.72 -7.62
N TRP A 257 1.43 17.80 -8.07
CA TRP A 257 2.86 18.04 -8.18
C TRP A 257 3.19 19.18 -9.14
N ARG A 258 2.59 19.17 -10.34
CA ARG A 258 2.77 20.23 -11.34
C ARG A 258 2.30 21.58 -10.82
N PHE A 259 1.15 21.61 -10.17
CA PHE A 259 0.58 22.83 -9.62
C PHE A 259 1.47 23.42 -8.51
N ALA A 260 1.93 22.59 -7.57
CA ALA A 260 2.83 23.03 -6.50
C ALA A 260 4.16 23.57 -7.05
N THR A 261 4.67 22.98 -8.13
CA THR A 261 5.88 23.46 -8.81
C THR A 261 5.64 24.81 -9.49
N ALA A 262 4.53 24.96 -10.22
CA ALA A 262 4.17 26.23 -10.85
C ALA A 262 4.00 27.37 -9.83
N ILE A 263 3.45 27.12 -8.64
CA ILE A 263 3.37 28.14 -7.58
C ILE A 263 4.77 28.56 -7.11
N ARG A 264 5.63 27.57 -6.83
CA ARG A 264 6.99 27.81 -6.33
C ARG A 264 7.84 28.60 -7.33
N ASP A 265 7.67 28.32 -8.61
CA ASP A 265 8.41 28.99 -9.69
C ASP A 265 7.74 30.32 -10.12
N ASN A 266 6.67 30.74 -9.42
CA ASN A 266 5.85 31.91 -9.72
C ASN A 266 5.26 31.90 -11.16
N ASP A 267 5.05 30.70 -11.70
CA ASP A 267 4.58 30.42 -13.05
C ASP A 267 3.12 29.90 -13.07
N ALA A 268 2.35 30.24 -12.04
CA ALA A 268 0.97 29.78 -11.90
C ALA A 268 0.07 30.27 -13.05
N LEU A 269 0.38 31.43 -13.66
CA LEU A 269 -0.37 31.97 -14.79
C LEU A 269 -0.15 31.13 -16.06
N SER A 270 1.10 30.83 -16.43
CA SER A 270 1.40 30.00 -17.59
C SER A 270 0.85 28.58 -17.43
N PHE A 271 0.86 28.04 -16.20
CA PHE A 271 0.20 26.78 -15.89
C PHE A 271 -1.32 26.82 -16.18
N LYS A 272 -2.02 27.89 -15.77
CA LYS A 272 -3.44 28.07 -16.10
C LYS A 272 -3.67 28.21 -17.61
N GLU A 273 -2.76 28.86 -18.34
CA GLU A 273 -2.86 29.02 -19.80
C GLU A 273 -2.63 27.71 -20.57
N GLN A 274 -1.67 26.89 -20.12
CA GLN A 274 -1.45 25.55 -20.68
C GLN A 274 -2.70 24.67 -20.61
N LEU A 275 -3.53 24.91 -19.60
CA LEU A 275 -4.76 24.22 -19.30
C LEU A 275 -6.03 24.87 -19.90
N ARG A 276 -5.90 25.91 -20.73
CA ARG A 276 -7.02 26.47 -21.49
C ARG A 276 -7.31 25.64 -22.75
N ASP A 277 -8.56 25.72 -23.20
CA ASP A 277 -9.05 25.12 -24.45
C ASP A 277 -8.78 23.62 -24.57
N ILE A 278 -9.08 22.87 -23.49
CA ILE A 278 -8.98 21.42 -23.46
C ILE A 278 -10.23 20.81 -24.09
N ASP A 279 -10.06 19.94 -25.08
CA ASP A 279 -11.18 19.21 -25.66
C ASP A 279 -11.60 18.02 -24.79
N LEU A 280 -10.61 17.32 -24.22
CA LEU A 280 -10.82 16.15 -23.38
C LEU A 280 -9.84 16.12 -22.21
N LEU A 281 -10.38 16.23 -20.99
CA LEU A 281 -9.64 16.14 -19.74
C LEU A 281 -9.91 14.79 -19.08
N ILE A 282 -8.85 14.02 -18.81
CA ILE A 282 -8.94 12.71 -18.16
C ILE A 282 -8.11 12.72 -16.88
N ILE A 283 -8.76 12.49 -15.74
CA ILE A 283 -8.13 12.50 -14.42
C ILE A 283 -8.25 11.12 -13.78
N ASP A 284 -7.12 10.47 -13.51
CA ASP A 284 -7.07 9.18 -12.81
C ASP A 284 -6.76 9.34 -11.30
N ASP A 285 -7.17 8.35 -10.52
CA ASP A 285 -6.96 8.22 -9.09
C ASP A 285 -7.33 9.47 -8.25
N MET A 286 -8.55 9.98 -8.44
CA MET A 286 -9.04 11.18 -7.75
C MET A 286 -9.02 11.08 -6.21
N GLN A 287 -9.01 9.87 -5.64
CA GLN A 287 -8.89 9.63 -4.20
C GLN A 287 -7.57 10.10 -3.58
N PHE A 288 -6.50 10.24 -4.37
CA PHE A 288 -5.19 10.70 -3.87
C PHE A 288 -5.10 12.21 -3.71
N LEU A 289 -6.16 12.95 -4.02
CA LEU A 289 -6.22 14.37 -3.77
C LEU A 289 -6.31 14.67 -2.26
N GLN A 290 -5.23 15.17 -1.64
CA GLN A 290 -5.16 15.46 -0.19
C GLN A 290 -4.33 16.73 0.12
N GLY A 291 -4.73 17.50 1.15
CA GLY A 291 -3.89 18.56 1.77
C GLY A 291 -4.59 19.91 2.04
N LYS A 292 -4.75 20.31 3.31
CA LYS A 292 -5.68 21.39 3.74
C LYS A 292 -5.38 22.82 3.26
N SER A 293 -4.11 23.22 3.06
CA SER A 293 -3.76 24.61 2.68
C SER A 293 -3.73 24.84 1.17
N ILE A 294 -3.30 23.85 0.39
CA ILE A 294 -3.25 23.90 -1.08
C ILE A 294 -4.59 23.47 -1.72
N GLN A 295 -5.43 22.72 -0.99
CA GLN A 295 -6.70 22.21 -1.50
C GLN A 295 -7.68 23.29 -1.96
N HIS A 296 -7.76 24.45 -1.29
CA HIS A 296 -8.72 25.47 -1.68
C HIS A 296 -8.40 26.03 -3.07
N GLU A 297 -7.18 26.51 -3.29
CA GLU A 297 -6.74 27.00 -4.60
C GLU A 297 -6.76 25.89 -5.65
N PHE A 298 -6.37 24.67 -5.26
CA PHE A 298 -6.46 23.51 -6.13
C PHE A 298 -7.91 23.20 -6.55
N CYS A 299 -8.87 23.21 -5.62
CA CYS A 299 -10.27 22.92 -5.92
C CYS A 299 -10.86 24.00 -6.83
N HIS A 300 -10.45 25.26 -6.65
CA HIS A 300 -10.80 26.34 -7.57
C HIS A 300 -10.23 26.08 -8.96
N LEU A 301 -8.98 25.66 -9.07
CA LEU A 301 -8.40 25.29 -10.36
C LEU A 301 -9.08 24.11 -10.98
N LEU A 302 -9.32 23.05 -10.23
CA LEU A 302 -10.02 21.88 -10.74
C LEU A 302 -11.41 22.25 -11.24
N ASN A 303 -12.19 23.03 -10.49
CA ASN A 303 -13.49 23.52 -10.97
C ASN A 303 -13.35 24.33 -12.26
N MET A 304 -12.37 25.23 -12.35
CA MET A 304 -12.07 25.95 -13.59
C MET A 304 -11.74 25.01 -14.76
N LEU A 305 -11.00 23.92 -14.52
CA LEU A 305 -10.71 22.91 -15.54
C LEU A 305 -11.93 22.09 -15.95
N LEU A 306 -12.76 21.73 -14.96
CA LEU A 306 -14.01 21.02 -15.19
C LEU A 306 -15.00 21.87 -15.99
N ASP A 307 -14.97 23.19 -15.83
CA ASP A 307 -15.82 24.13 -16.54
C ASP A 307 -15.24 24.56 -17.90
N SER A 308 -13.91 24.57 -18.06
CA SER A 308 -13.24 24.93 -19.33
C SER A 308 -13.13 23.76 -20.30
N ALA A 309 -13.05 22.53 -19.81
CA ALA A 309 -12.93 21.34 -20.66
C ALA A 309 -14.27 20.99 -21.30
N LYS A 310 -14.26 20.75 -22.62
CA LYS A 310 -15.49 20.36 -23.35
C LYS A 310 -16.02 19.01 -22.88
N GLN A 311 -15.12 18.09 -22.55
CA GLN A 311 -15.44 16.78 -22.00
C GLN A 311 -14.48 16.44 -20.86
N VAL A 312 -15.04 15.94 -19.75
CA VAL A 312 -14.27 15.47 -18.60
C VAL A 312 -14.56 13.99 -18.34
N VAL A 313 -13.51 13.21 -18.12
CA VAL A 313 -13.57 11.85 -17.57
C VAL A 313 -12.75 11.80 -16.29
N VAL A 314 -13.33 11.26 -15.22
CA VAL A 314 -12.68 11.14 -13.92
C VAL A 314 -12.78 9.70 -13.43
N ALA A 315 -11.71 9.16 -12.85
CA ALA A 315 -11.74 7.87 -12.17
C ALA A 315 -11.34 7.94 -10.70
N ALA A 316 -11.95 7.07 -9.89
CA ALA A 316 -11.63 6.91 -8.48
C ALA A 316 -11.83 5.48 -7.97
N ASP A 317 -11.35 5.19 -6.75
CA ASP A 317 -11.57 3.89 -6.08
C ASP A 317 -12.99 3.72 -5.50
N ARG A 318 -13.75 4.83 -5.40
CA ARG A 318 -15.06 4.91 -4.75
C ARG A 318 -15.94 5.99 -5.40
N PRO A 319 -17.27 5.96 -5.23
CA PRO A 319 -18.16 6.95 -5.82
C PRO A 319 -17.90 8.37 -5.28
N PRO A 320 -18.34 9.44 -5.98
CA PRO A 320 -18.03 10.82 -5.60
C PRO A 320 -18.50 11.20 -4.18
N ALA A 321 -19.59 10.59 -3.71
CA ALA A 321 -20.14 10.84 -2.38
C ALA A 321 -19.19 10.41 -1.25
N GLU A 322 -18.37 9.39 -1.49
CA GLU A 322 -17.47 8.78 -0.50
C GLU A 322 -16.05 9.38 -0.52
N LEU A 323 -15.78 10.33 -1.42
CA LEU A 323 -14.51 11.04 -1.51
C LEU A 323 -14.42 12.17 -0.47
N GLU A 324 -14.31 11.80 0.81
CA GLU A 324 -14.27 12.73 1.95
C GLU A 324 -13.11 13.74 1.89
N SER A 325 -12.02 13.40 1.19
CA SER A 325 -10.87 14.27 1.01
C SER A 325 -11.13 15.45 0.07
N LEU A 326 -12.22 15.42 -0.70
CA LEU A 326 -12.59 16.46 -1.66
C LEU A 326 -13.54 17.52 -1.08
N ASP A 327 -13.40 18.75 -1.54
CA ASP A 327 -14.36 19.82 -1.23
C ASP A 327 -15.78 19.48 -1.72
N LEU A 328 -16.79 19.96 -1.00
CA LEU A 328 -18.20 19.72 -1.30
C LEU A 328 -18.58 20.20 -2.70
N ARG A 329 -17.99 21.30 -3.18
CA ARG A 329 -18.28 21.85 -4.51
C ARG A 329 -17.80 20.92 -5.63
N VAL A 330 -16.59 20.39 -5.51
CA VAL A 330 -16.02 19.43 -6.47
C VAL A 330 -16.85 18.16 -6.48
N ARG A 331 -17.20 17.62 -5.30
CA ARG A 331 -18.07 16.43 -5.20
C ARG A 331 -19.42 16.64 -5.87
N SER A 332 -20.08 17.77 -5.60
CA SER A 332 -21.36 18.11 -6.23
C SER A 332 -21.24 18.22 -7.75
N ARG A 333 -20.14 18.80 -8.26
CA ARG A 333 -19.90 18.90 -9.71
C ARG A 333 -19.69 17.53 -10.37
N LEU A 334 -18.93 16.65 -9.72
CA LEU A 334 -18.71 15.27 -10.18
C LEU A 334 -20.01 14.45 -10.17
N GLN A 335 -20.89 14.68 -9.19
CA GLN A 335 -22.20 14.04 -9.10
C GLN A 335 -23.20 14.54 -10.15
N GLY A 336 -23.03 15.75 -10.67
CA GLY A 336 -23.93 16.33 -11.68
C GLY A 336 -23.85 15.67 -13.06
N GLY A 337 -22.85 14.81 -13.29
CA GLY A 337 -22.67 14.05 -14.52
C GLY A 337 -23.21 12.62 -14.44
N VAL A 338 -22.53 11.68 -15.10
CA VAL A 338 -22.87 10.25 -15.05
C VAL A 338 -21.81 9.50 -14.24
N SER A 339 -22.24 8.76 -13.22
CA SER A 339 -21.38 7.88 -12.42
C SER A 339 -21.62 6.43 -12.79
N LEU A 340 -20.58 5.71 -13.21
CA LEU A 340 -20.61 4.30 -13.58
C LEU A 340 -19.63 3.50 -12.73
N GLU A 341 -20.09 2.33 -12.29
CA GLU A 341 -19.26 1.36 -11.57
C GLU A 341 -18.67 0.35 -12.56
N ILE A 342 -17.42 -0.05 -12.32
CA ILE A 342 -16.84 -1.28 -12.89
C ILE A 342 -16.75 -2.31 -11.78
N GLU A 343 -17.42 -3.44 -11.97
CA GLU A 343 -17.45 -4.54 -11.02
C GLU A 343 -16.35 -5.58 -11.31
N ALA A 344 -16.20 -6.54 -10.40
CA ALA A 344 -15.26 -7.64 -10.57
C ALA A 344 -15.59 -8.48 -11.83
N PRO A 345 -14.59 -8.94 -12.60
CA PRO A 345 -14.84 -9.74 -13.80
C PRO A 345 -15.47 -11.09 -13.43
N ASP A 346 -16.47 -11.52 -14.20
CA ASP A 346 -17.03 -12.87 -14.10
C ASP A 346 -16.06 -13.93 -14.65
N TYR A 347 -16.40 -15.21 -14.48
CA TYR A 347 -15.53 -16.31 -14.93
C TYR A 347 -15.19 -16.23 -16.42
N GLU A 348 -16.17 -15.91 -17.27
CA GLU A 348 -15.97 -15.84 -18.72
C GLU A 348 -14.99 -14.72 -19.06
N MET A 349 -15.14 -13.55 -18.44
CA MET A 349 -14.21 -12.44 -18.58
C MET A 349 -12.81 -12.80 -18.12
N ARG A 350 -12.65 -13.46 -16.97
CA ARG A 350 -11.33 -13.87 -16.46
C ARG A 350 -10.62 -14.83 -17.43
N LEU A 351 -11.36 -15.80 -17.96
CA LEU A 351 -10.84 -16.75 -18.95
C LEU A 351 -10.44 -16.04 -20.25
N GLN A 352 -11.26 -15.09 -20.72
CA GLN A 352 -10.93 -14.29 -21.91
C GLN A 352 -9.70 -13.40 -21.69
N MET A 353 -9.56 -12.78 -20.51
CA MET A 353 -8.37 -12.01 -20.14
C MET A 353 -7.10 -12.87 -20.21
N LEU A 354 -7.15 -14.09 -19.65
CA LEU A 354 -6.04 -15.04 -19.70
C LEU A 354 -5.71 -15.48 -21.14
N ARG A 355 -6.73 -15.84 -21.94
CA ARG A 355 -6.54 -16.22 -23.35
C ARG A 355 -5.96 -15.07 -24.18
N GLN A 356 -6.41 -13.84 -23.94
CA GLN A 356 -5.86 -12.66 -24.61
C GLN A 356 -4.40 -12.42 -24.22
N ARG A 357 -4.05 -12.59 -22.94
CA ARG A 357 -2.65 -12.51 -22.49
C ARG A 357 -1.77 -13.63 -23.06
N LEU A 358 -2.28 -14.84 -23.18
CA LEU A 358 -1.57 -15.93 -23.85
C LEU A 358 -1.29 -15.61 -25.31
N LYS A 359 -2.28 -15.08 -26.04
CA LYS A 359 -2.09 -14.68 -27.44
C LYS A 359 -1.00 -13.61 -27.59
N VAL A 360 -0.97 -12.61 -26.71
CA VAL A 360 0.08 -11.58 -26.72
C VAL A 360 1.44 -12.19 -26.40
N ALA A 361 1.51 -13.03 -25.37
CA ALA A 361 2.76 -13.68 -24.99
C ALA A 361 3.31 -14.59 -26.12
N GLN A 362 2.43 -15.29 -26.84
CA GLN A 362 2.80 -16.12 -28.00
C GLN A 362 3.29 -15.31 -29.21
N GLN A 363 2.86 -14.05 -29.34
CA GLN A 363 3.39 -13.14 -30.36
C GLN A 363 4.82 -12.71 -30.02
N ASP A 364 5.11 -12.53 -28.73
CA ASP A 364 6.45 -12.16 -28.25
C ASP A 364 7.41 -13.37 -28.23
N ASP A 365 6.91 -14.55 -27.84
CA ASP A 365 7.66 -15.81 -27.80
C ASP A 365 6.76 -17.01 -28.21
N GLY A 366 6.98 -17.49 -29.43
CA GLY A 366 6.22 -18.59 -30.02
C GLY A 366 6.43 -19.95 -29.36
N MET A 367 7.35 -20.10 -28.42
CA MET A 367 7.57 -21.35 -27.68
C MET A 367 6.60 -21.51 -26.49
N ILE A 368 5.87 -20.46 -26.13
CA ILE A 368 4.94 -20.49 -25.01
C ILE A 368 3.71 -21.32 -25.36
N SER A 369 3.54 -22.43 -24.65
CA SER A 369 2.41 -23.35 -24.82
C SER A 369 1.74 -23.62 -23.48
N ILE A 370 0.69 -22.85 -23.15
CA ILE A 370 -0.13 -23.08 -21.95
C ILE A 370 -1.43 -23.73 -22.40
N SER A 371 -1.81 -24.86 -21.80
CA SER A 371 -3.06 -25.55 -22.14
C SER A 371 -4.28 -24.77 -21.66
N ASP A 372 -5.40 -24.90 -22.37
CA ASP A 372 -6.65 -24.23 -21.99
C ASP A 372 -7.16 -24.71 -20.63
N ASP A 373 -6.93 -25.98 -20.27
CA ASP A 373 -7.25 -26.54 -18.94
C ASP A 373 -6.59 -25.74 -17.80
N VAL A 374 -5.33 -25.31 -18.00
CA VAL A 374 -4.61 -24.49 -17.02
C VAL A 374 -5.22 -23.09 -16.94
N LEU A 375 -5.61 -22.49 -18.06
CA LEU A 375 -6.28 -21.18 -18.06
C LEU A 375 -7.64 -21.24 -17.39
N GLU A 376 -8.43 -22.28 -17.67
CA GLU A 376 -9.70 -22.54 -17.02
C GLU A 376 -9.54 -22.73 -15.51
N TYR A 377 -8.50 -23.46 -15.10
CA TYR A 377 -8.18 -23.65 -13.70
C TYR A 377 -7.90 -22.31 -13.02
N ILE A 378 -7.00 -21.49 -13.59
CA ILE A 378 -6.67 -20.18 -13.04
C ILE A 378 -7.91 -19.26 -12.98
N ALA A 379 -8.75 -19.26 -14.02
CA ALA A 379 -9.98 -18.46 -14.03
C ALA A 379 -11.01 -18.90 -12.96
N LYS A 380 -11.01 -20.18 -12.58
CA LYS A 380 -11.84 -20.73 -11.48
C LYS A 380 -11.25 -20.38 -10.11
N THR A 381 -9.94 -20.44 -9.95
CA THR A 381 -9.28 -20.33 -8.64
C THR A 381 -8.93 -18.89 -8.27
N VAL A 382 -8.55 -18.04 -9.22
CA VAL A 382 -8.20 -16.63 -8.99
C VAL A 382 -9.44 -15.76 -9.15
N LEU A 383 -10.15 -15.55 -8.04
CA LEU A 383 -11.37 -14.73 -7.97
C LEU A 383 -11.10 -13.23 -7.73
N GLY A 384 -9.83 -12.83 -7.74
CA GLY A 384 -9.39 -11.47 -7.45
C GLY A 384 -9.65 -10.47 -8.59
N SER A 385 -8.93 -9.34 -8.51
CA SER A 385 -8.94 -8.27 -9.49
C SER A 385 -8.22 -8.65 -10.80
N GLY A 386 -8.36 -7.84 -11.84
CA GLY A 386 -7.59 -8.00 -13.08
C GLY A 386 -6.08 -8.02 -12.86
N ARG A 387 -5.59 -7.31 -11.83
CA ARG A 387 -4.17 -7.35 -11.43
C ARG A 387 -3.76 -8.70 -10.84
N ASP A 388 -4.66 -9.37 -10.11
CA ASP A 388 -4.37 -10.68 -9.53
C ASP A 388 -4.31 -11.75 -10.63
N ILE A 389 -5.21 -11.66 -11.61
CA ILE A 389 -5.22 -12.52 -12.81
C ILE A 389 -3.95 -12.32 -13.64
N GLU A 390 -3.56 -11.07 -13.88
CA GLU A 390 -2.33 -10.73 -14.58
C GLU A 390 -1.09 -11.20 -13.80
N GLY A 391 -1.07 -11.03 -12.48
CA GLY A 391 -0.02 -11.52 -11.60
C GLY A 391 0.11 -13.04 -11.65
N ALA A 392 -1.00 -13.77 -11.59
CA ALA A 392 -1.03 -15.22 -11.69
C ALA A 392 -0.51 -15.69 -13.05
N PHE A 393 -0.94 -15.05 -14.14
CA PHE A 393 -0.47 -15.38 -15.48
C PHE A 393 1.03 -15.11 -15.66
N ASN A 394 1.53 -13.97 -15.19
CA ASN A 394 2.95 -13.63 -15.25
C ASN A 394 3.80 -14.63 -14.45
N GLN A 395 3.29 -15.09 -13.31
CA GLN A 395 3.97 -16.07 -12.48
C GLN A 395 4.01 -17.46 -13.15
N LEU A 396 2.91 -17.85 -13.81
CA LEU A 396 2.86 -19.06 -14.62
C LEU A 396 3.85 -18.98 -15.78
N LEU A 397 3.84 -17.87 -16.53
CA LEU A 397 4.73 -17.64 -17.67
C LEU A 397 6.20 -17.72 -17.27
N PHE A 398 6.57 -17.03 -16.19
CA PHE A 398 7.94 -17.09 -15.65
C PHE A 398 8.35 -18.52 -15.25
N ARG A 399 7.44 -19.30 -14.66
CA ARG A 399 7.72 -20.67 -14.25
C ARG A 399 7.87 -21.62 -15.42
N GLN A 400 7.08 -21.44 -16.47
CA GLN A 400 7.16 -22.25 -17.68
C GLN A 400 8.53 -22.16 -18.36
N SER A 401 9.24 -21.03 -18.22
CA SER A 401 10.61 -20.87 -18.70
C SER A 401 11.63 -21.82 -18.03
N PHE A 402 11.29 -22.39 -16.86
CA PHE A 402 12.14 -23.33 -16.11
C PHE A 402 11.53 -24.73 -15.98
N GLU A 403 10.20 -24.83 -15.97
CA GLU A 403 9.43 -26.05 -15.74
C GLU A 403 8.41 -26.20 -16.89
N SER A 404 8.72 -27.01 -17.90
CA SER A 404 7.90 -27.13 -19.12
C SER A 404 6.57 -27.86 -18.91
N ASN A 405 6.45 -28.67 -17.85
CA ASN A 405 5.24 -29.42 -17.51
C ASN A 405 4.77 -29.05 -16.09
N LEU A 406 3.91 -28.03 -15.99
CA LEU A 406 3.30 -27.64 -14.73
C LEU A 406 2.03 -28.46 -14.48
N SER A 407 2.03 -29.29 -13.44
CA SER A 407 0.82 -29.97 -12.98
C SER A 407 -0.13 -28.99 -12.30
N LEU A 408 -1.43 -29.30 -12.28
CA LEU A 408 -2.43 -28.48 -11.57
C LEU A 408 -2.11 -28.35 -10.07
N GLU A 409 -1.61 -29.41 -9.45
CA GLU A 409 -1.15 -29.39 -8.05
C GLU A 409 -0.02 -28.39 -7.83
N ARG A 410 0.94 -28.34 -8.75
CA ARG A 410 2.06 -27.39 -8.69
C ARG A 410 1.59 -25.96 -8.87
N ILE A 411 0.63 -25.74 -9.77
CA ILE A 411 0.01 -24.42 -9.97
C ILE A 411 -0.69 -23.94 -8.70
N ASP A 412 -1.35 -24.85 -7.97
CA ASP A 412 -1.99 -24.53 -6.68
C ASP A 412 -1.00 -24.11 -5.60
N GLU A 413 0.15 -24.79 -5.50
CA GLU A 413 1.23 -24.38 -4.61
C GLU A 413 1.76 -22.99 -4.94
N LEU A 414 1.91 -22.69 -6.24
CA LEU A 414 2.43 -21.41 -6.73
C LEU A 414 1.44 -20.28 -6.50
N LEU A 415 0.17 -20.49 -6.84
CA LEU A 415 -0.88 -19.48 -6.81
C LEU A 415 -1.62 -19.39 -5.47
N GLY A 416 -1.30 -20.25 -4.50
CA GLY A 416 -1.98 -20.33 -3.19
C GLY A 416 -2.07 -19.02 -2.40
N HIS A 417 -1.22 -18.04 -2.71
CA HIS A 417 -1.24 -16.70 -2.13
C HIS A 417 -2.15 -15.71 -2.90
N LEU A 418 -2.33 -15.90 -4.21
CA LEU A 418 -3.20 -15.09 -5.09
C LEU A 418 -4.63 -15.60 -5.14
N THR A 419 -4.86 -16.87 -4.82
CA THR A 419 -6.18 -17.52 -4.75
C THR A 419 -6.88 -17.28 -3.41
N ARG A 420 -6.22 -16.58 -2.48
CA ARG A 420 -6.78 -16.17 -1.18
C ARG A 420 -6.91 -14.65 -0.98
N PRO A 421 -7.46 -13.85 -1.91
CA PRO A 421 -7.88 -12.50 -1.59
C PRO A 421 -9.29 -12.56 -1.00
N GLY A 422 -9.39 -12.55 0.34
CA GLY A 422 -10.65 -12.21 1.03
C GLY A 422 -11.50 -13.36 1.57
N GLU A 423 -10.98 -14.13 2.53
CA GLU A 423 -11.52 -14.21 3.90
C GLU A 423 -10.51 -15.01 4.75
N PRO A 424 -9.95 -14.49 5.86
CA PRO A 424 -9.48 -15.39 6.90
C PRO A 424 -10.69 -16.23 7.27
N LYS A 425 -10.61 -17.56 7.11
CA LYS A 425 -11.71 -18.46 7.40
C LYS A 425 -12.33 -18.04 8.73
N ARG A 426 -13.54 -17.49 8.69
CA ARG A 426 -14.12 -16.83 9.86
C ARG A 426 -14.45 -17.91 10.88
N ILE A 427 -13.56 -18.08 11.86
CA ILE A 427 -13.73 -19.03 12.95
C ILE A 427 -15.10 -18.76 13.58
N ARG A 428 -15.98 -19.76 13.54
CA ARG A 428 -17.33 -19.64 14.14
C ARG A 428 -17.24 -19.97 15.62
N ILE A 429 -18.03 -19.29 16.46
CA ILE A 429 -18.06 -19.57 17.91
C ILE A 429 -18.45 -21.04 18.17
N GLU A 430 -19.30 -21.61 17.32
CA GLU A 430 -19.71 -23.02 17.39
C GLU A 430 -18.55 -24.00 17.19
N GLU A 431 -17.55 -23.66 16.38
CA GLU A 431 -16.34 -24.48 16.18
C GLU A 431 -15.46 -24.43 17.42
N ILE A 432 -15.25 -23.24 17.97
CA ILE A 432 -14.52 -23.05 19.24
C ILE A 432 -15.18 -23.88 20.35
N GLN A 433 -16.50 -23.82 20.48
CA GLN A 433 -17.25 -24.62 21.45
C GLN A 433 -17.02 -26.13 21.26
N ARG A 434 -17.04 -26.60 20.00
CA ARG A 434 -16.85 -28.02 19.69
C ARG A 434 -15.43 -28.49 20.00
N THR A 435 -14.42 -27.72 19.62
CA THR A 435 -13.01 -28.07 19.84
C THR A 435 -12.66 -28.05 21.32
N VAL A 436 -13.11 -27.04 22.06
CA VAL A 436 -12.90 -26.96 23.51
C VAL A 436 -13.67 -28.06 24.24
N ALA A 437 -14.91 -28.34 23.85
CA ALA A 437 -15.70 -29.44 24.40
C ALA A 437 -14.98 -30.79 24.25
N ARG A 438 -14.45 -31.07 23.05
CA ARG A 438 -13.70 -32.29 22.76
C ARG A 438 -12.41 -32.38 23.58
N HIS A 439 -11.65 -31.29 23.68
CA HIS A 439 -10.39 -31.25 24.40
C HIS A 439 -10.55 -31.53 25.91
N TYR A 440 -11.56 -30.91 26.53
CA TYR A 440 -11.82 -31.09 27.96
C TYR A 440 -12.75 -32.25 28.29
N ASN A 441 -13.14 -33.05 27.29
CA ASN A 441 -14.09 -34.15 27.42
C ASN A 441 -15.41 -33.73 28.12
N VAL A 442 -15.95 -32.58 27.73
CA VAL A 442 -17.25 -32.06 28.19
C VAL A 442 -18.21 -31.94 27.03
N SER A 443 -19.52 -32.05 27.26
CA SER A 443 -20.47 -31.87 26.18
C SER A 443 -20.61 -30.39 25.77
N LYS A 444 -21.00 -30.13 24.52
CA LYS A 444 -21.34 -28.76 24.08
C LYS A 444 -22.47 -28.17 24.96
N GLN A 445 -23.44 -29.00 25.35
CA GLN A 445 -24.53 -28.56 26.22
C GLN A 445 -24.04 -28.17 27.62
N ASP A 446 -23.03 -28.83 28.16
CA ASP A 446 -22.42 -28.45 29.44
C ASP A 446 -21.80 -27.06 29.38
N LEU A 447 -21.10 -26.73 28.28
CA LEU A 447 -20.56 -25.38 28.07
C LEU A 447 -21.65 -24.31 28.05
N LEU A 448 -22.84 -24.62 27.55
CA LEU A 448 -23.98 -23.70 27.51
C LEU A 448 -24.76 -23.68 28.84
N SER A 449 -24.78 -24.78 29.58
CA SER A 449 -25.55 -24.96 30.82
C SER A 449 -25.19 -23.98 31.93
N ASN A 450 -26.07 -23.80 32.93
CA ASN A 450 -25.79 -22.99 34.12
C ASN A 450 -24.94 -23.72 35.19
N ARG A 451 -24.44 -24.93 34.90
CA ARG A 451 -23.66 -25.73 35.85
C ARG A 451 -22.34 -25.00 36.21
N ARG A 452 -22.05 -24.94 37.52
CA ARG A 452 -20.91 -24.21 38.10
C ARG A 452 -19.77 -25.12 38.60
N THR A 453 -19.77 -26.39 38.25
CA THR A 453 -18.68 -27.32 38.61
C THR A 453 -17.38 -26.92 37.91
N ARG A 454 -16.24 -27.05 38.61
CA ARG A 454 -14.92 -26.66 38.08
C ARG A 454 -14.59 -27.32 36.74
N THR A 455 -15.01 -28.58 36.57
CA THR A 455 -14.87 -29.39 35.36
C THR A 455 -15.56 -28.80 34.13
N VAL A 456 -16.56 -27.94 34.30
CA VAL A 456 -17.28 -27.27 33.21
C VAL A 456 -16.95 -25.78 33.13
N VAL A 457 -16.72 -25.14 34.28
CA VAL A 457 -16.42 -23.70 34.34
C VAL A 457 -15.09 -23.37 33.68
N LYS A 458 -14.01 -24.13 33.95
CA LYS A 458 -12.69 -23.87 33.32
C LYS A 458 -12.76 -23.99 31.78
N PRO A 459 -13.30 -25.08 31.20
CA PRO A 459 -13.48 -25.18 29.74
C PRO A 459 -14.36 -24.06 29.15
N ARG A 460 -15.43 -23.66 29.85
CA ARG A 460 -16.31 -22.57 29.40
C ARG A 460 -15.57 -21.22 29.36
N GLN A 461 -14.77 -20.93 30.38
CA GLN A 461 -13.96 -19.70 30.43
C GLN A 461 -12.92 -19.67 29.31
N VAL A 462 -12.25 -20.80 29.06
CA VAL A 462 -11.32 -20.97 27.94
C VAL A 462 -12.02 -20.77 26.59
N ALA A 463 -13.21 -21.34 26.38
CA ALA A 463 -13.97 -21.15 25.15
C ALA A 463 -14.40 -19.69 24.92
N MET A 464 -14.80 -18.98 25.99
CA MET A 464 -15.14 -17.54 25.92
C MET A 464 -13.92 -16.68 25.60
N TYR A 465 -12.77 -16.98 26.20
CA TYR A 465 -11.50 -16.32 25.90
C TYR A 465 -11.10 -16.52 24.43
N LEU A 466 -11.11 -17.77 23.95
CA LEU A 466 -10.78 -18.08 22.56
C LEU A 466 -11.77 -17.42 21.59
N ALA A 467 -13.07 -17.38 21.91
CA ALA A 467 -14.06 -16.66 21.10
C ALA A 467 -13.77 -15.15 21.03
N LYS A 468 -13.29 -14.54 22.10
CA LYS A 468 -12.92 -13.12 22.10
C LYS A 468 -11.64 -12.83 21.30
N VAL A 469 -10.68 -13.75 21.33
CA VAL A 469 -9.38 -13.58 20.64
C VAL A 469 -9.45 -13.93 19.16
N LEU A 470 -10.19 -14.98 18.81
CA LEU A 470 -10.21 -15.56 17.46
C LEU A 470 -11.36 -15.06 16.58
N THR A 471 -12.31 -14.29 17.12
CA THR A 471 -13.46 -13.79 16.36
C THR A 471 -13.68 -12.29 16.60
N PRO A 472 -14.20 -11.53 15.61
CA PRO A 472 -14.50 -10.11 15.76
C PRO A 472 -15.78 -9.83 16.57
N ARG A 473 -16.33 -10.84 17.27
CA ARG A 473 -17.64 -10.78 17.93
C ARG A 473 -17.57 -9.96 19.22
N SER A 474 -18.64 -9.23 19.51
CA SER A 474 -18.75 -8.42 20.72
C SER A 474 -18.96 -9.29 21.97
N LEU A 475 -18.58 -8.81 23.16
CA LEU A 475 -18.80 -9.54 24.42
C LEU A 475 -20.28 -9.92 24.66
N PRO A 476 -21.28 -9.05 24.37
CA PRO A 476 -22.69 -9.43 24.46
C PRO A 476 -23.07 -10.56 23.49
N GLU A 477 -22.53 -10.52 22.27
CA GLU A 477 -22.81 -11.54 21.26
C GLU A 477 -22.21 -12.90 21.60
N ILE A 478 -20.99 -12.91 22.14
CA ILE A 478 -20.35 -14.10 22.70
C ILE A 478 -21.24 -14.63 23.84
N GLY A 479 -21.68 -13.77 24.77
CA GLY A 479 -22.56 -14.15 25.88
C GLY A 479 -23.84 -14.85 25.44
N ARG A 480 -24.52 -14.33 24.39
CA ARG A 480 -25.69 -14.98 23.79
C ARG A 480 -25.39 -16.40 23.28
N ARG A 481 -24.24 -16.58 22.62
CA ARG A 481 -23.81 -17.90 22.09
C ARG A 481 -23.36 -18.88 23.18
N PHE A 482 -23.11 -18.41 24.39
CA PHE A 482 -22.82 -19.23 25.57
C PHE A 482 -24.03 -19.27 26.52
N GLY A 483 -25.22 -19.62 26.02
CA GLY A 483 -26.40 -19.86 26.86
C GLY A 483 -27.05 -18.59 27.42
N GLY A 484 -27.00 -17.47 26.70
CA GLY A 484 -27.69 -16.24 27.10
C GLY A 484 -27.03 -15.49 28.26
N ARG A 485 -25.70 -15.58 28.41
CA ARG A 485 -24.96 -14.95 29.51
C ARG A 485 -24.73 -13.46 29.28
N ASP A 486 -24.67 -12.73 30.39
CA ASP A 486 -24.33 -11.31 30.38
C ASP A 486 -22.90 -11.05 29.91
N HIS A 487 -22.70 -9.92 29.24
CA HIS A 487 -21.39 -9.46 28.75
C HIS A 487 -20.34 -9.35 29.87
N THR A 488 -20.77 -9.03 31.10
CA THR A 488 -19.91 -8.96 32.30
C THR A 488 -19.34 -10.33 32.68
N THR A 489 -20.11 -11.41 32.49
CA THR A 489 -19.66 -12.79 32.74
C THR A 489 -18.57 -13.19 31.74
N VAL A 490 -18.74 -12.80 30.46
CA VAL A 490 -17.73 -13.05 29.42
C VAL A 490 -16.46 -12.25 29.70
N LEU A 491 -16.59 -10.97 30.07
CA LEU A 491 -15.46 -10.12 30.42
C LEU A 491 -14.66 -10.69 31.61
N HIS A 492 -15.36 -11.16 32.65
CA HIS A 492 -14.72 -11.77 33.82
C HIS A 492 -14.03 -13.09 33.47
N ALA A 493 -14.60 -13.88 32.55
CA ALA A 493 -13.97 -15.09 32.06
C ALA A 493 -12.68 -14.81 31.27
N VAL A 494 -12.71 -13.82 30.38
CA VAL A 494 -11.56 -13.39 29.56
C VAL A 494 -10.41 -12.95 30.44
N ARG A 495 -10.65 -11.98 31.35
CA ARG A 495 -9.62 -11.47 32.27
C ARG A 495 -9.00 -12.57 33.12
N LYS A 496 -9.83 -13.47 33.65
CA LYS A 496 -9.36 -14.59 34.47
C LYS A 496 -8.41 -15.51 33.70
N ILE A 497 -8.68 -15.78 32.42
CA ILE A 497 -7.79 -16.60 31.60
C ILE A 497 -6.51 -15.83 31.27
N GLU A 498 -6.61 -14.53 30.95
CA GLU A 498 -5.43 -13.66 30.72
C GLU A 498 -4.49 -13.64 31.93
N ASP A 499 -5.03 -13.48 33.14
CA ASP A 499 -4.26 -13.47 34.39
C ASP A 499 -3.58 -14.83 34.64
N LEU A 500 -4.29 -15.94 34.38
CA LEU A 500 -3.75 -17.29 34.58
C LEU A 500 -2.66 -17.64 33.57
N VAL A 501 -2.73 -17.13 32.35
CA VAL A 501 -1.72 -17.38 31.30
C VAL A 501 -0.37 -16.77 31.65
N CYS A 502 -0.35 -15.62 32.35
CA CYS A 502 0.89 -14.99 32.82
C CYS A 502 1.64 -15.85 33.87
N GLY A 503 0.93 -16.66 34.64
CA GLY A 503 1.51 -17.47 35.73
C GLY A 503 1.68 -18.96 35.42
N ASP A 504 0.96 -19.50 34.44
CA ASP A 504 0.89 -20.94 34.15
C ASP A 504 1.30 -21.26 32.70
N GLN A 505 2.56 -21.71 32.53
CA GLN A 505 3.09 -22.13 31.23
C GLN A 505 2.35 -23.34 30.63
N THR A 506 1.73 -24.18 31.47
CA THR A 506 0.99 -25.35 30.97
C THR A 506 -0.32 -24.91 30.29
N LEU A 507 -1.03 -23.96 30.90
CA LEU A 507 -2.23 -23.35 30.32
C LEU A 507 -1.90 -22.55 29.05
N ALA A 508 -0.77 -21.85 29.01
CA ALA A 508 -0.34 -21.11 27.81
C ALA A 508 -0.16 -22.04 26.60
N LYS A 509 0.56 -23.16 26.79
CA LYS A 509 0.74 -24.20 25.75
C LYS A 509 -0.58 -24.85 25.34
N GLU A 510 -1.46 -25.11 26.30
CA GLU A 510 -2.79 -25.66 26.06
C GLU A 510 -3.64 -24.72 25.18
N LEU A 511 -3.62 -23.41 25.45
CA LEU A 511 -4.32 -22.43 24.64
C LEU A 511 -3.73 -22.30 23.23
N GLU A 512 -2.41 -22.38 23.09
CA GLU A 512 -1.74 -22.36 21.79
C GLU A 512 -2.13 -23.59 20.94
N LEU A 513 -2.15 -24.78 21.54
CA LEU A 513 -2.64 -26.00 20.91
C LEU A 513 -4.09 -25.84 20.45
N LEU A 514 -4.98 -25.33 21.31
CA LEU A 514 -6.38 -25.10 20.97
C LEU A 514 -6.54 -24.09 19.83
N LYS A 515 -5.77 -23.00 19.83
CA LYS A 515 -5.76 -22.02 18.73
C LYS A 515 -5.38 -22.69 17.40
N ARG A 516 -4.36 -23.54 17.41
CA ARG A 516 -3.92 -24.30 16.22
C ARG A 516 -5.00 -25.26 15.73
N LEU A 517 -5.58 -26.08 16.61
CA LEU A 517 -6.63 -27.03 16.26
C LEU A 517 -7.88 -26.35 15.69
N ILE A 518 -8.24 -25.18 16.22
CA ILE A 518 -9.36 -24.38 15.72
C ILE A 518 -9.03 -23.80 14.34
N GLY A 519 -7.78 -23.35 14.12
CA GLY A 519 -7.32 -22.85 12.82
C GLY A 519 -7.28 -23.92 11.73
N GLU A 520 -6.94 -25.17 12.07
CA GLU A 520 -6.88 -26.29 11.13
C GLU A 520 -8.27 -26.87 10.78
N GLN A 521 -9.24 -26.81 11.72
CA GLN A 521 -10.60 -27.34 11.54
C GLN A 521 -11.60 -26.36 10.92
N ALA A 522 -11.23 -25.08 10.79
CA ALA A 522 -11.91 -24.19 9.86
C ALA A 522 -11.54 -24.67 8.45
N VAL A 523 -12.24 -25.68 7.93
CA VAL A 523 -12.11 -26.17 6.54
C VAL A 523 -13.14 -25.47 5.70
#